data_AF-A0A3B1DB45-F1
#
_entry.id   AF-A0A3B1DB45-F1
#
_cell.length_a   1.000
_cell.length_b   1.000
_cell.length_c   1.000
_cell.angle_alpha   90.00
_cell.angle_beta   90.00
_cell.angle_gamma   90.00
#
_symmetry.space_group_name_H-M   'P 1'
#
loop_
_entity.id
_entity.type
_entity.pdbx_description
1 polymer ?
#
loop_
_entity_poly.entity_id
_entity_poly.type
_entity_poly.pdbx_seq_one_letter_code
_entity_poly.pdbx_strand_id
1 'polypeptide(L)'
;MSRYCQGAHTVRSRAGFTLIELLVVIAIIALLIGMLLPALGKARAAARSVVCLSKMRDLGSATFAYMESGDGAFPRSQHSAGAHREGAWEQLHYSYFREDSYNYDSGDPWWDDAGWWGVCAEHYQCPHDTRDNPGSREGLPFPIPVLSYGQNVYFELRAEEVDPDRWQGRTSAPYRRLTTIFTPASTVLFGELKETTLTDHLMAHFWKLNQATPELDDTRHGSSAGILYVDGHASNEPIAATFDLDRGVDRWNPRTAH
;
A
#
# COMPACT_ATOMS: atom_id res chain seq x y z
N MET A 1 41.22 -82.07 -18.92
CA MET A 1 41.47 -80.68 -19.37
C MET A 1 40.32 -79.81 -18.88
N SER A 2 40.54 -78.96 -17.88
CA SER A 2 39.67 -77.80 -17.64
C SER A 2 40.48 -76.73 -16.91
N ARG A 3 40.69 -75.59 -17.58
CA ARG A 3 41.47 -74.45 -17.12
C ARG A 3 40.59 -73.58 -16.23
N TYR A 4 41.11 -73.20 -15.06
CA TYR A 4 40.55 -72.14 -14.22
C TYR A 4 40.73 -70.78 -14.93
N CYS A 5 39.64 -70.05 -15.17
CA CYS A 5 39.68 -68.61 -15.46
C CYS A 5 39.53 -67.86 -14.13
N GLN A 6 40.61 -67.27 -13.62
CA GLN A 6 40.57 -66.33 -12.50
C GLN A 6 40.37 -64.90 -13.04
N GLY A 7 39.20 -64.31 -12.79
CA GLY A 7 38.95 -62.90 -13.02
C GLY A 7 39.61 -62.05 -11.94
N ALA A 8 40.48 -61.12 -12.34
CA ALA A 8 41.12 -60.16 -11.44
C ALA A 8 40.09 -59.08 -11.02
N HIS A 9 39.66 -59.10 -9.76
CA HIS A 9 38.91 -58.00 -9.16
C HIS A 9 39.89 -56.87 -8.76
N THR A 10 39.90 -55.78 -9.51
CA THR A 10 40.60 -54.55 -9.10
C THR A 10 39.85 -53.93 -7.93
N VAL A 11 40.42 -53.99 -6.72
CA VAL A 11 39.89 -53.29 -5.54
C VAL A 11 40.04 -51.78 -5.76
N ARG A 12 38.94 -51.11 -6.10
CA ARG A 12 38.89 -49.64 -6.06
C ARG A 12 38.97 -49.21 -4.59
N SER A 13 40.07 -48.56 -4.21
CA SER A 13 40.15 -47.85 -2.93
C SER A 13 39.10 -46.76 -2.90
N ARG A 14 38.07 -46.95 -2.06
CA ARG A 14 37.15 -45.86 -1.74
C ARG A 14 37.88 -44.94 -0.76
N ALA A 15 38.26 -43.75 -1.22
CA ALA A 15 38.69 -42.68 -0.33
C ALA A 15 37.48 -42.31 0.56
N GLY A 16 37.56 -42.62 1.85
CA GLY A 16 36.56 -42.20 2.82
C GLY A 16 36.80 -40.76 3.25
N PHE A 17 35.75 -39.95 3.30
CA PHE A 17 35.82 -38.61 3.85
C PHE A 17 36.12 -38.68 5.35
N THR A 18 37.07 -37.90 5.83
CA THR A 18 37.35 -37.78 7.26
C THR A 18 36.31 -36.88 7.93
N LEU A 19 36.06 -37.10 9.22
CA LEU A 19 35.15 -36.28 10.01
C LEU A 19 35.59 -34.80 10.04
N ILE A 20 36.91 -34.55 9.98
CA ILE A 20 37.49 -33.20 9.96
C ILE A 20 37.19 -32.50 8.65
N GLU A 21 37.36 -33.16 7.50
CA GLU A 21 37.05 -32.58 6.18
C GLU A 21 35.58 -32.18 6.09
N LEU A 22 34.67 -33.02 6.60
CA LEU A 22 33.25 -32.69 6.65
C LEU A 22 32.97 -31.48 7.56
N LEU A 23 33.62 -31.43 8.73
CA LEU A 23 33.43 -30.35 9.71
C LEU A 23 33.91 -28.98 9.18
N VAL A 24 35.04 -28.94 8.47
CA VAL A 24 35.54 -27.69 7.87
C VAL A 24 34.59 -27.18 6.80
N VAL A 25 34.04 -28.07 5.96
CA VAL A 25 33.11 -27.68 4.89
C VAL A 25 31.83 -27.06 5.47
N ILE A 26 31.22 -27.70 6.47
CA ILE A 26 30.03 -27.13 7.11
C ILE A 26 30.33 -25.81 7.82
N ALA A 27 31.53 -25.64 8.40
CA ALA A 27 31.94 -24.38 9.03
C ALA A 27 32.05 -23.24 8.00
N ILE A 28 32.62 -23.51 6.82
CA ILE A 28 32.70 -22.54 5.73
C ILE A 28 31.30 -22.18 5.20
N ILE A 29 30.44 -23.18 4.97
CA ILE A 29 29.05 -22.95 4.52
C ILE A 29 28.29 -22.10 5.55
N ALA A 30 28.41 -22.41 6.84
CA ALA A 30 27.76 -21.64 7.90
C ALA A 30 28.22 -20.18 7.93
N LEU A 31 29.53 -19.93 7.75
CA LEU A 31 30.07 -18.57 7.68
C LEU A 31 29.52 -17.80 6.46
N LEU A 32 29.49 -18.44 5.28
CA LEU A 32 28.98 -17.82 4.06
C LEU A 32 27.48 -17.49 4.19
N ILE A 33 26.68 -18.43 4.68
CA ILE A 33 25.24 -18.20 4.91
C ILE A 33 25.03 -17.08 5.95
N GLY A 34 25.84 -17.05 7.02
CA GLY A 34 25.80 -16.02 8.05
C GLY A 34 25.99 -14.60 7.50
N MET A 35 26.84 -14.43 6.48
CA MET A 35 27.03 -13.14 5.80
C MET A 35 25.94 -12.82 4.75
N LEU A 36 25.35 -13.85 4.13
CA LEU A 36 24.36 -13.68 3.05
C LEU A 36 22.94 -13.38 3.56
N LEU A 37 22.53 -13.97 4.69
CA LEU A 37 21.16 -13.81 5.20
C LEU A 37 20.76 -12.35 5.48
N PRO A 38 21.59 -11.51 6.14
CA PRO A 38 21.24 -10.11 6.37
C PRO A 38 21.11 -9.31 5.06
N ALA A 39 21.96 -9.59 4.08
CA ALA A 39 21.92 -8.95 2.77
C ALA A 39 20.64 -9.32 2.01
N LEU A 40 20.26 -10.60 2.03
CA LEU A 40 19.03 -11.08 1.40
C LEU A 40 17.78 -10.50 2.07
N GLY A 41 17.78 -10.35 3.40
CA GLY A 41 16.71 -9.69 4.14
C GLY A 41 16.47 -8.26 3.68
N LYS A 42 17.55 -7.46 3.59
CA LYS A 42 17.49 -6.08 3.08
C LYS A 42 17.01 -6.01 1.63
N ALA A 43 17.52 -6.91 0.77
CA ALA A 43 17.11 -6.96 -0.64
C ALA A 43 15.62 -7.28 -0.80
N ARG A 44 15.09 -8.24 -0.03
CA ARG A 44 13.65 -8.57 -0.01
C ARG A 44 12.80 -7.41 0.49
N ALA A 45 13.24 -6.71 1.54
CA ALA A 45 12.54 -5.55 2.05
C ALA A 45 12.46 -4.42 1.01
N ALA A 46 13.58 -4.13 0.33
CA ALA A 46 13.62 -3.15 -0.75
C ALA A 46 12.71 -3.54 -1.93
N ALA A 47 12.71 -4.82 -2.33
CA ALA A 47 11.84 -5.31 -3.39
C ALA A 47 10.34 -5.14 -3.04
N ARG A 48 9.96 -5.46 -1.80
CA ARG A 48 8.60 -5.23 -1.29
C ARG A 48 8.22 -3.74 -1.30
N SER A 49 9.14 -2.85 -0.94
CA SER A 49 8.92 -1.41 -1.02
C SER A 49 8.71 -0.93 -2.47
N VAL A 50 9.47 -1.44 -3.43
CA VAL A 50 9.25 -1.13 -4.86
C VAL A 50 7.88 -1.60 -5.34
N VAL A 51 7.47 -2.82 -4.95
CA VAL A 51 6.13 -3.33 -5.28
C VAL A 51 5.05 -2.47 -4.64
N CYS A 52 5.20 -2.06 -3.38
CA CYS A 52 4.27 -1.12 -2.74
C CYS A 52 4.10 0.17 -3.56
N LEU A 53 5.20 0.82 -3.94
CA LEU A 53 5.13 2.04 -4.75
C LEU A 53 4.53 1.78 -6.13
N SER A 54 4.70 0.59 -6.70
CA SER A 54 4.02 0.19 -7.95
C SER A 54 2.51 0.16 -7.74
N LYS A 55 2.04 -0.52 -6.69
CA LYS A 55 0.61 -0.59 -6.36
C LYS A 55 0.01 0.80 -6.14
N MET A 56 0.74 1.70 -5.46
CA MET A 56 0.28 3.10 -5.33
C MET A 56 0.13 3.78 -6.69
N ARG A 57 1.06 3.60 -7.63
CA ARG A 57 0.90 4.16 -8.99
C ARG A 57 -0.29 3.56 -9.73
N ASP A 58 -0.60 2.29 -9.50
CA ASP A 58 -1.79 1.64 -10.03
C ASP A 58 -3.07 2.31 -9.46
N LEU A 59 -3.08 2.66 -8.16
CA LEU A 59 -4.18 3.45 -7.56
C LEU A 59 -4.34 4.81 -8.22
N GLY A 60 -3.25 5.56 -8.41
CA GLY A 60 -3.30 6.86 -9.08
C GLY A 60 -3.84 6.74 -10.51
N SER A 61 -3.40 5.71 -11.24
CA SER A 61 -3.88 5.44 -12.59
C SER A 61 -5.37 5.12 -12.62
N ALA A 62 -5.86 4.28 -11.70
CA ALA A 62 -7.29 3.97 -11.57
C ALA A 62 -8.12 5.20 -11.17
N THR A 63 -7.60 6.05 -10.28
CA THR A 63 -8.24 7.32 -9.92
C THR A 63 -8.41 8.23 -11.14
N PHE A 64 -7.38 8.40 -11.96
CA PHE A 64 -7.48 9.25 -13.15
C PHE A 64 -8.38 8.67 -14.22
N ALA A 65 -8.34 7.35 -14.44
CA ALA A 65 -9.25 6.68 -15.37
C ALA A 65 -10.73 6.83 -14.93
N TYR A 66 -11.01 6.73 -13.63
CA TYR A 66 -12.33 7.04 -13.07
C TYR A 66 -12.74 8.49 -13.32
N MET A 67 -11.85 9.45 -13.09
CA MET A 67 -12.15 10.86 -13.29
C MET A 67 -12.41 11.19 -14.76
N GLU A 68 -11.68 10.56 -15.68
CA GLU A 68 -11.82 10.75 -17.12
C GLU A 68 -13.15 10.18 -17.66
N SER A 69 -13.58 9.03 -17.15
CA SER A 69 -14.86 8.42 -17.56
C SER A 69 -16.08 9.08 -16.90
N GLY A 70 -15.89 9.67 -15.72
CA GLY A 70 -16.93 10.34 -14.95
C GLY A 70 -17.03 11.85 -15.23
N ASP A 71 -17.37 12.61 -14.19
CA ASP A 71 -17.53 14.06 -14.28
C ASP A 71 -16.23 14.83 -14.00
N GLY A 72 -15.06 14.19 -13.99
CA GLY A 72 -13.77 14.85 -13.72
C GLY A 72 -13.46 15.07 -12.24
N ALA A 73 -14.15 14.38 -11.35
CA ALA A 73 -14.10 14.63 -9.92
C ALA A 73 -13.56 13.41 -9.15
N PHE A 74 -12.65 13.62 -8.19
CA PHE A 74 -11.97 12.56 -7.42
C PHE A 74 -12.94 11.63 -6.69
N PRO A 75 -12.73 10.31 -6.62
CA PRO A 75 -13.63 9.42 -5.88
C PRO A 75 -13.68 9.80 -4.38
N ARG A 76 -14.69 9.29 -3.68
CA ARG A 76 -14.89 9.54 -2.23
C ARG A 76 -14.42 8.37 -1.40
N SER A 77 -14.07 8.65 -0.16
CA SER A 77 -13.88 7.64 0.87
C SER A 77 -15.19 6.94 1.23
N GLN A 78 -15.13 5.78 1.87
CA GLN A 78 -16.28 5.06 2.44
C GLN A 78 -17.13 5.96 3.33
N HIS A 79 -16.51 6.85 4.09
CA HIS A 79 -17.20 7.77 4.99
C HIS A 79 -18.14 8.72 4.22
N SER A 80 -17.64 9.30 3.13
CA SER A 80 -18.39 10.29 2.35
C SER A 80 -19.25 9.65 1.26
N ALA A 81 -18.79 8.57 0.64
CA ALA A 81 -19.46 7.90 -0.48
C ALA A 81 -20.88 7.46 -0.10
N GLY A 82 -21.05 6.83 1.07
CA GLY A 82 -22.36 6.39 1.57
C GLY A 82 -23.36 7.55 1.76
N ALA A 83 -22.89 8.70 2.26
CA ALA A 83 -23.72 9.90 2.41
C ALA A 83 -24.17 10.49 1.06
N HIS A 84 -23.42 10.21 0.00
CA HIS A 84 -23.68 10.68 -1.36
C HIS A 84 -24.31 9.62 -2.28
N ARG A 85 -24.56 8.40 -1.78
CA ARG A 85 -25.05 7.25 -2.56
C ARG A 85 -24.14 6.93 -3.76
N GLU A 86 -22.84 7.07 -3.55
CA GLU A 86 -21.77 6.74 -4.49
C GLU A 86 -21.01 5.50 -3.99
N GLY A 87 -20.29 4.81 -4.87
CA GLY A 87 -19.29 3.82 -4.47
C GLY A 87 -18.06 4.50 -3.85
N ALA A 88 -17.41 3.84 -2.90
CA ALA A 88 -16.13 4.32 -2.36
C ALA A 88 -14.98 4.11 -3.37
N TRP A 89 -13.88 4.84 -3.22
CA TRP A 89 -12.78 4.85 -4.21
C TRP A 89 -12.25 3.46 -4.52
N GLU A 90 -12.12 2.59 -3.52
CA GLU A 90 -11.60 1.23 -3.69
C GLU A 90 -12.57 0.36 -4.51
N GLN A 91 -13.88 0.61 -4.38
CA GLN A 91 -14.90 -0.10 -5.16
C GLN A 91 -14.95 0.43 -6.59
N LEU A 92 -14.86 1.74 -6.76
CA LEU A 92 -14.85 2.40 -8.08
C LEU A 92 -13.61 2.02 -8.90
N HIS A 93 -12.46 1.88 -8.23
CA HIS A 93 -11.21 1.44 -8.84
C HIS A 93 -11.24 -0.01 -9.32
N TYR A 94 -12.11 -0.88 -8.76
CA TYR A 94 -12.14 -2.31 -9.07
C TYR A 94 -12.25 -2.59 -10.57
N SER A 95 -13.12 -1.86 -11.26
CA SER A 95 -13.35 -2.00 -12.72
C SER A 95 -12.13 -1.65 -13.59
N TYR A 96 -11.12 -1.01 -13.02
CA TYR A 96 -9.87 -0.67 -13.70
C TYR A 96 -8.75 -1.68 -13.41
N PHE A 97 -8.93 -2.54 -12.41
CA PHE A 97 -7.98 -3.62 -12.09
C PHE A 97 -8.41 -4.97 -12.66
N ARG A 98 -9.72 -5.17 -12.86
CA ARG A 98 -10.26 -6.38 -13.48
C ARG A 98 -11.29 -6.04 -14.56
N GLU A 99 -11.30 -6.86 -15.60
CA GLU A 99 -12.24 -6.75 -16.74
C GLU A 99 -13.69 -7.07 -16.31
N ASP A 100 -13.86 -7.82 -15.22
CA ASP A 100 -15.16 -8.07 -14.60
C ASP A 100 -15.57 -6.83 -13.80
N SER A 101 -16.66 -6.15 -14.20
CA SER A 101 -17.19 -5.02 -13.44
C SER A 101 -17.80 -5.50 -12.12
N TYR A 102 -17.26 -5.05 -10.97
CA TYR A 102 -17.99 -5.17 -9.70
C TYR A 102 -19.26 -4.35 -9.81
N ASN A 103 -20.40 -5.03 -9.84
CA ASN A 103 -21.70 -4.37 -9.90
C ASN A 103 -22.17 -4.08 -8.48
N TYR A 104 -22.00 -2.85 -8.02
CA TYR A 104 -22.50 -2.38 -6.73
C TYR A 104 -24.01 -2.63 -6.56
N ASP A 105 -24.77 -2.67 -7.66
CA ASP A 105 -26.21 -2.90 -7.69
C ASP A 105 -26.60 -4.39 -7.85
N SER A 106 -25.66 -5.34 -7.82
CA SER A 106 -25.97 -6.78 -7.99
C SER A 106 -26.81 -7.35 -6.85
N GLY A 107 -26.81 -6.68 -5.68
CA GLY A 107 -27.45 -7.19 -4.47
C GLY A 107 -26.69 -8.36 -3.81
N ASP A 108 -25.58 -8.79 -4.40
CA ASP A 108 -24.68 -9.75 -3.78
C ASP A 108 -23.94 -9.05 -2.62
N PRO A 109 -23.74 -9.73 -1.49
CA PRO A 109 -22.99 -9.13 -0.41
C PRO A 109 -21.55 -8.81 -0.83
N TRP A 110 -21.12 -7.56 -0.63
CA TRP A 110 -19.76 -7.11 -0.96
C TRP A 110 -18.64 -7.92 -0.28
N TRP A 111 -18.98 -8.69 0.76
CA TRP A 111 -18.07 -9.55 1.50
C TRP A 111 -18.00 -11.01 1.01
N ASP A 112 -18.80 -11.41 0.02
CA ASP A 112 -18.83 -12.78 -0.52
C ASP A 112 -18.23 -12.91 -1.93
N ASP A 113 -17.60 -11.85 -2.44
CA ASP A 113 -16.96 -11.84 -3.76
C ASP A 113 -15.47 -12.23 -3.66
N ALA A 114 -15.12 -13.44 -4.09
CA ALA A 114 -13.74 -13.91 -4.17
C ALA A 114 -12.86 -13.03 -5.08
N GLY A 115 -13.45 -12.37 -6.08
CA GLY A 115 -12.77 -11.39 -6.95
C GLY A 115 -12.37 -10.13 -6.20
N TRP A 116 -13.28 -9.58 -5.38
CA TRP A 116 -13.04 -8.42 -4.53
C TRP A 116 -11.86 -8.64 -3.57
N TRP A 117 -11.80 -9.80 -2.90
CA TRP A 117 -10.71 -10.13 -1.99
C TRP A 117 -9.36 -10.27 -2.69
N GLY A 118 -9.36 -10.86 -3.89
CA GLY A 118 -8.17 -10.95 -4.72
C GLY A 118 -7.62 -9.56 -5.08
N VAL A 119 -8.49 -8.65 -5.54
CA VAL A 119 -8.09 -7.27 -5.88
C VAL A 119 -7.60 -6.51 -4.64
N CYS A 120 -8.22 -6.69 -3.48
CA CYS A 120 -7.74 -6.05 -2.25
C CYS A 120 -6.33 -6.50 -1.88
N ALA A 121 -6.05 -7.81 -1.91
CA ALA A 121 -4.73 -8.34 -1.63
C ALA A 121 -3.70 -7.90 -2.70
N GLU A 122 -4.11 -7.86 -3.96
CA GLU A 122 -3.24 -7.56 -5.09
C GLU A 122 -2.92 -6.08 -5.22
N HIS A 123 -3.89 -5.17 -5.06
CA HIS A 123 -3.71 -3.74 -5.35
C HIS A 123 -3.81 -2.83 -4.12
N TYR A 124 -4.62 -3.17 -3.11
CA TYR A 124 -4.87 -2.27 -1.97
C TYR A 124 -4.02 -2.57 -0.73
N GLN A 125 -3.32 -3.70 -0.71
CA GLN A 125 -2.47 -4.09 0.41
C GLN A 125 -0.98 -4.00 0.08
N CYS A 126 -0.23 -3.29 0.91
CA CYS A 126 1.22 -3.21 0.83
C CYS A 126 1.85 -4.58 1.16
N PRO A 127 2.89 -5.04 0.43
CA PRO A 127 3.55 -6.33 0.73
C PRO A 127 4.29 -6.40 2.08
N HIS A 128 4.43 -5.27 2.78
CA HIS A 128 4.94 -5.21 4.16
C HIS A 128 3.81 -5.18 5.20
N ASP A 129 2.55 -5.06 4.77
CA ASP A 129 1.39 -5.17 5.65
C ASP A 129 1.18 -6.63 6.04
N THR A 130 1.11 -6.88 7.35
CA THR A 130 1.04 -8.24 7.89
C THR A 130 -0.38 -8.68 8.24
N ARG A 131 -1.37 -7.80 8.07
CA ARG A 131 -2.77 -8.10 8.35
C ARG A 131 -3.31 -9.13 7.35
N ASP A 132 -4.14 -10.05 7.80
CA ASP A 132 -4.83 -11.00 6.92
C ASP A 132 -5.83 -10.26 6.02
N ASN A 133 -5.95 -10.67 4.75
CA ASN A 133 -6.91 -10.10 3.80
C ASN A 133 -7.74 -11.23 3.14
N PRO A 134 -9.05 -11.31 3.42
CA PRO A 134 -9.82 -10.34 4.20
C PRO A 134 -9.54 -10.47 5.71
N GLY A 135 -9.59 -9.34 6.41
CA GLY A 135 -9.31 -9.25 7.84
C GLY A 135 -10.54 -9.50 8.69
N SER A 136 -10.34 -9.87 9.95
CA SER A 136 -11.41 -9.95 10.95
C SER A 136 -11.42 -8.70 11.83
N ARG A 137 -12.61 -8.26 12.25
CA ARG A 137 -12.78 -7.12 13.15
C ARG A 137 -13.72 -7.48 14.29
N GLU A 138 -13.30 -7.17 15.51
CA GLU A 138 -14.12 -7.35 16.70
C GLU A 138 -15.44 -6.57 16.55
N GLY A 139 -16.56 -7.25 16.80
CA GLY A 139 -17.91 -6.68 16.70
C GLY A 139 -18.53 -6.65 15.30
N LEU A 140 -17.80 -7.08 14.25
CA LEU A 140 -18.38 -7.28 12.92
C LEU A 140 -18.56 -8.78 12.62
N PRO A 141 -19.76 -9.23 12.19
CA PRO A 141 -20.02 -10.64 11.88
C PRO A 141 -19.51 -11.06 10.50
N PHE A 142 -18.83 -10.16 9.77
CA PHE A 142 -18.32 -10.38 8.41
C PHE A 142 -16.89 -9.85 8.29
N PRO A 143 -16.08 -10.42 7.37
CA PRO A 143 -14.71 -9.99 7.18
C PRO A 143 -14.64 -8.65 6.43
N ILE A 144 -13.53 -7.92 6.58
CA ILE A 144 -13.33 -6.58 6.00
C ILE A 144 -12.11 -6.55 5.07
N PRO A 145 -12.13 -5.76 3.99
CA PRO A 145 -10.94 -5.56 3.17
C PRO A 145 -9.86 -4.87 4.00
N VAL A 146 -8.62 -5.34 3.86
CA VAL A 146 -7.47 -4.65 4.40
C VAL A 146 -6.95 -3.66 3.35
N LEU A 147 -7.04 -2.38 3.69
CA LEU A 147 -6.48 -1.29 2.90
C LEU A 147 -5.23 -0.78 3.61
N SER A 148 -4.08 -0.89 2.94
CA SER A 148 -2.84 -0.28 3.42
C SER A 148 -2.71 1.18 3.02
N TYR A 149 -3.54 1.64 2.07
CA TYR A 149 -3.50 2.99 1.51
C TYR A 149 -4.80 3.72 1.84
N GLY A 150 -4.68 5.00 2.17
CA GLY A 150 -5.81 5.88 2.42
C GLY A 150 -5.81 7.07 1.46
N GLN A 151 -6.98 7.47 1.00
CA GLN A 151 -7.14 8.68 0.20
C GLN A 151 -7.01 9.92 1.09
N ASN A 152 -6.40 10.98 0.58
CA ASN A 152 -6.43 12.27 1.25
C ASN A 152 -7.85 12.86 1.27
N VAL A 153 -8.38 13.13 2.47
CA VAL A 153 -9.76 13.61 2.66
C VAL A 153 -10.03 14.99 2.04
N TYR A 154 -8.99 15.81 1.79
CA TYR A 154 -9.18 17.16 1.25
C TYR A 154 -9.95 17.21 -0.07
N PHE A 155 -9.96 16.11 -0.85
CA PHE A 155 -10.71 16.04 -2.11
C PHE A 155 -12.22 15.85 -1.92
N GLU A 156 -12.71 15.56 -0.72
CA GLU A 156 -14.13 15.39 -0.43
C GLU A 156 -14.71 16.39 0.58
N LEU A 157 -13.84 17.04 1.37
CA LEU A 157 -14.23 18.06 2.35
C LEU A 157 -14.98 19.23 1.70
N ARG A 158 -16.04 19.67 2.35
CA ARG A 158 -16.73 20.93 2.06
C ARG A 158 -15.83 22.11 2.44
N ALA A 159 -16.07 23.26 1.81
CA ALA A 159 -15.27 24.45 2.10
C ALA A 159 -15.31 24.90 3.57
N GLU A 160 -16.37 24.56 4.32
CA GLU A 160 -16.47 24.80 5.78
C GLU A 160 -15.54 23.90 6.60
N GLU A 161 -15.24 22.69 6.13
CA GLU A 161 -14.41 21.70 6.82
C GLU A 161 -12.92 21.90 6.53
N VAL A 162 -12.59 22.49 5.37
CA VAL A 162 -11.21 22.78 4.95
C VAL A 162 -10.57 23.87 5.82
N ASP A 163 -11.32 24.93 6.11
CA ASP A 163 -10.87 26.09 6.88
C ASP A 163 -12.08 26.83 7.48
N PRO A 164 -12.55 26.39 8.68
CA PRO A 164 -13.72 26.97 9.32
C PRO A 164 -13.58 28.48 9.58
N ASP A 165 -12.38 28.94 9.91
CA ASP A 165 -12.10 30.34 10.26
C ASP A 165 -12.19 31.30 9.05
N ARG A 166 -11.99 30.78 7.84
CA ARG A 166 -12.04 31.55 6.59
C ARG A 166 -13.27 31.25 5.75
N TRP A 167 -14.22 30.49 6.28
CA TRP A 167 -15.42 30.11 5.57
C TRP A 167 -16.32 31.32 5.29
N GLN A 168 -16.73 31.48 4.01
CA GLN A 168 -17.56 32.59 3.54
C GLN A 168 -18.93 32.12 3.04
N GLY A 169 -19.53 31.11 3.69
CA GLY A 169 -20.85 30.58 3.29
C GLY A 169 -20.83 29.62 2.09
N ARG A 170 -19.66 29.18 1.62
CA ARG A 170 -19.54 28.23 0.50
C ARG A 170 -19.72 26.79 0.99
N THR A 171 -20.60 26.02 0.35
CA THR A 171 -20.89 24.63 0.76
C THR A 171 -20.26 23.58 -0.17
N SER A 172 -19.78 23.98 -1.34
CA SER A 172 -19.14 23.08 -2.31
C SER A 172 -17.77 22.60 -1.83
N ALA A 173 -17.41 21.35 -2.15
CA ALA A 173 -16.08 20.82 -1.93
C ALA A 173 -15.06 21.46 -2.90
N PRO A 174 -14.12 22.30 -2.43
CA PRO A 174 -13.31 23.15 -3.29
C PRO A 174 -12.25 22.38 -4.08
N TYR A 175 -11.82 21.21 -3.59
CA TYR A 175 -10.76 20.40 -4.21
C TYR A 175 -11.27 19.12 -4.85
N ARG A 176 -12.59 19.01 -5.08
CA ARG A 176 -13.22 17.78 -5.61
C ARG A 176 -12.81 17.45 -7.05
N ARG A 177 -12.16 18.37 -7.78
CA ARG A 177 -11.80 18.24 -9.21
C ARG A 177 -10.32 18.54 -9.45
N LEU A 178 -9.69 17.84 -10.39
CA LEU A 178 -8.27 18.03 -10.71
C LEU A 178 -7.93 19.47 -11.10
N THR A 179 -8.84 20.15 -11.82
CA THR A 179 -8.68 21.54 -12.28
C THR A 179 -8.57 22.56 -11.14
N THR A 180 -8.86 22.16 -9.91
CA THR A 180 -8.78 23.00 -8.72
C THR A 180 -7.49 22.79 -7.92
N ILE A 181 -6.65 21.84 -8.35
CA ILE A 181 -5.36 21.54 -7.72
C ILE A 181 -4.27 22.28 -8.48
N PHE A 182 -3.74 23.35 -7.89
CA PHE A 182 -2.75 24.21 -8.56
C PHE A 182 -1.33 23.64 -8.53
N THR A 183 -1.05 22.73 -7.61
CA THR A 183 0.30 22.19 -7.38
C THR A 183 0.25 20.65 -7.26
N PRO A 184 -0.12 19.94 -8.34
CA PRO A 184 -0.37 18.49 -8.30
C PRO A 184 0.88 17.68 -7.91
N ALA A 185 2.07 18.08 -8.36
CA ALA A 185 3.33 17.42 -8.05
C ALA A 185 3.76 17.52 -6.58
N SER A 186 3.14 18.40 -5.80
CA SER A 186 3.39 18.56 -4.37
C SER A 186 2.18 18.26 -3.50
N THR A 187 1.04 17.94 -4.09
CA THR A 187 -0.20 17.65 -3.35
C THR A 187 -0.33 16.14 -3.21
N VAL A 188 -0.44 15.65 -1.97
CA VAL A 188 -0.59 14.22 -1.70
C VAL A 188 -2.00 13.75 -2.09
N LEU A 189 -2.07 12.67 -2.86
CA LEU A 189 -3.29 12.01 -3.27
C LEU A 189 -3.65 10.83 -2.34
N PHE A 190 -2.70 9.93 -2.10
CA PHE A 190 -2.82 8.80 -1.16
C PHE A 190 -1.58 8.71 -0.26
N GLY A 191 -1.74 8.11 0.92
CA GLY A 191 -0.62 7.68 1.75
C GLY A 191 -0.89 6.36 2.45
N GLU A 192 0.17 5.73 2.95
CA GLU A 192 0.06 4.48 3.70
C GLU A 192 -0.52 4.69 5.10
N LEU A 193 -1.57 3.95 5.41
CA LEU A 193 -2.24 3.96 6.70
C LEU A 193 -1.52 3.04 7.70
N LYS A 194 -1.52 3.44 8.97
CA LYS A 194 -1.15 2.54 10.09
C LYS A 194 -2.03 1.30 10.07
N GLU A 195 -1.44 0.16 10.46
CA GLU A 195 -2.18 -1.10 10.53
C GLU A 195 -3.36 -1.06 11.52
N THR A 196 -3.29 -0.21 12.55
CA THR A 196 -4.35 0.03 13.52
C THR A 196 -5.51 0.87 12.99
N THR A 197 -5.32 1.51 11.84
CA THR A 197 -6.32 2.38 11.24
C THR A 197 -7.31 1.54 10.43
N LEU A 198 -8.60 1.75 10.70
CA LEU A 198 -9.72 1.02 10.09
C LEU A 198 -10.52 1.90 9.12
N THR A 199 -9.89 2.96 8.63
CA THR A 199 -10.46 3.88 7.64
C THR A 199 -9.75 3.66 6.30
N ASP A 200 -10.36 4.14 5.23
CA ASP A 200 -9.87 4.15 3.86
C ASP A 200 -9.33 5.53 3.43
N HIS A 201 -9.19 6.46 4.37
CA HIS A 201 -8.78 7.85 4.13
C HIS A 201 -7.95 8.42 5.29
N LEU A 202 -7.15 9.45 4.99
CA LEU A 202 -6.37 10.21 5.98
C LEU A 202 -7.08 11.52 6.29
N MET A 203 -7.37 11.76 7.57
CA MET A 203 -8.06 12.96 8.03
C MET A 203 -7.08 14.12 8.25
N ALA A 204 -6.24 14.41 7.24
CA ALA A 204 -5.12 15.34 7.37
C ALA A 204 -5.50 16.76 7.81
N HIS A 205 -6.74 17.19 7.53
CA HIS A 205 -7.28 18.45 8.06
C HIS A 205 -7.28 18.52 9.59
N PHE A 206 -7.51 17.41 10.31
CA PHE A 206 -7.45 17.37 11.77
C PHE A 206 -6.03 17.43 12.33
N TRP A 207 -5.01 17.05 11.56
CA TRP A 207 -3.61 17.16 12.02
C TRP A 207 -3.25 18.62 12.29
N LYS A 208 -3.81 19.53 11.47
CA LYS A 208 -3.66 20.97 11.67
C LYS A 208 -4.72 21.56 12.61
N LEU A 209 -5.99 21.27 12.37
CA LEU A 209 -7.11 21.91 13.11
C LEU A 209 -7.20 21.47 14.57
N ASN A 210 -6.87 20.20 14.84
CA ASN A 210 -7.05 19.57 16.15
C ASN A 210 -5.72 19.08 16.75
N GLN A 211 -4.59 19.34 16.09
CA GLN A 211 -3.28 18.81 16.47
C GLN A 211 -3.30 17.27 16.62
N ALA A 212 -4.11 16.61 15.79
CA ALA A 212 -4.25 15.16 15.82
C ALA A 212 -2.96 14.49 15.34
N THR A 213 -2.64 13.33 15.92
CA THR A 213 -1.53 12.49 15.45
C THR A 213 -1.81 11.97 14.04
N PRO A 214 -0.87 12.12 13.08
CA PRO A 214 -1.06 11.58 11.74
C PRO A 214 -1.37 10.08 11.71
N GLU A 215 -2.29 9.67 10.84
CA GLU A 215 -2.67 8.26 10.64
C GLU A 215 -1.72 7.50 9.70
N LEU A 216 -0.66 8.17 9.20
CA LEU A 216 0.37 7.61 8.32
C LEU A 216 1.23 6.56 9.03
N ASP A 217 1.53 5.45 8.36
CA ASP A 217 2.54 4.48 8.82
C ASP A 217 3.95 4.93 8.43
N ASP A 218 4.67 5.56 9.36
CA ASP A 218 6.05 6.01 9.17
C ASP A 218 7.10 4.91 9.35
N THR A 219 6.68 3.67 9.62
CA THR A 219 7.61 2.57 9.95
C THR A 219 7.59 1.44 8.93
N ARG A 220 6.54 1.34 8.09
CA ARG A 220 6.34 0.25 7.14
C ARG A 220 7.51 0.03 6.18
N HIS A 221 8.18 1.10 5.75
CA HIS A 221 9.38 1.03 4.91
C HIS A 221 10.62 1.57 5.63
N GLY A 222 10.74 1.30 6.94
CA GLY A 222 11.85 1.74 7.77
C GLY A 222 11.50 3.01 8.57
N SER A 223 11.75 4.18 8.01
CA SER A 223 11.44 5.49 8.63
C SER A 223 10.66 6.40 7.68
N SER A 224 9.86 5.76 6.81
CA SER A 224 9.14 6.40 5.73
C SER A 224 7.84 5.66 5.45
N ALA A 225 6.84 6.42 5.02
CA ALA A 225 5.57 5.96 4.48
C ALA A 225 5.60 6.04 2.95
N GLY A 226 4.89 5.14 2.27
CA GLY A 226 4.55 5.29 0.87
C GLY A 226 3.58 6.46 0.69
N ILE A 227 3.93 7.37 -0.21
CA ILE A 227 3.16 8.57 -0.57
C ILE A 227 2.96 8.57 -2.08
N LEU A 228 1.74 8.90 -2.51
CA LEU A 228 1.39 9.15 -3.90
C LEU A 228 0.91 10.59 -4.04
N TYR A 229 1.43 11.31 -5.03
CA TYR A 229 1.05 12.68 -5.36
C TYR A 229 0.01 12.72 -6.49
N VAL A 230 -0.66 13.87 -6.63
CA VAL A 230 -1.71 14.11 -7.64
C VAL A 230 -1.17 14.13 -9.07
N ASP A 231 0.14 14.18 -9.29
CA ASP A 231 0.74 13.98 -10.61
C ASP A 231 1.03 12.51 -10.95
N GLY A 232 0.75 11.59 -10.03
CA GLY A 232 1.05 10.16 -10.16
C GLY A 232 2.44 9.76 -9.65
N HIS A 233 3.26 10.68 -9.16
CA HIS A 233 4.53 10.35 -8.54
C HIS A 233 4.31 9.61 -7.23
N ALA A 234 5.03 8.49 -7.02
CA ALA A 234 5.01 7.75 -5.77
C ALA A 234 6.42 7.55 -5.22
N SER A 235 6.59 7.80 -3.92
CA SER A 235 7.86 7.79 -3.21
C SER A 235 7.66 7.32 -1.77
N ASN A 236 8.72 6.78 -1.16
CA ASN A 236 8.74 6.54 0.28
C ASN A 236 9.35 7.77 0.95
N GLU A 237 8.59 8.44 1.80
CA GLU A 237 8.99 9.69 2.44
C GLU A 237 8.77 9.66 3.96
N PRO A 238 9.64 10.30 4.76
CA PRO A 238 9.35 10.52 6.17
C PRO A 238 8.15 11.45 6.31
N ILE A 239 7.35 11.28 7.37
CA ILE A 239 6.16 12.15 7.60
C ILE A 239 6.54 13.64 7.56
N ALA A 240 7.67 14.02 8.17
CA ALA A 240 8.13 15.42 8.20
C ALA A 240 8.41 16.04 6.81
N ALA A 241 8.58 15.22 5.75
CA ALA A 241 8.70 15.73 4.38
C ALA A 241 7.34 16.11 3.77
N THR A 242 6.24 15.52 4.28
CA THR A 242 4.88 15.79 3.79
C THR A 242 4.04 16.61 4.76
N PHE A 243 4.34 16.57 6.05
CA PHE A 243 3.63 17.28 7.10
C PHE A 243 4.56 17.62 8.28
N ASP A 244 4.86 18.91 8.45
CA ASP A 244 5.62 19.48 9.57
C ASP A 244 5.25 20.97 9.67
N LEU A 245 4.35 21.30 10.61
CA LEU A 245 3.85 22.68 10.76
C LEU A 245 4.93 23.66 11.25
N ASP A 246 5.92 23.19 12.02
CA ASP A 246 7.02 24.03 12.50
C ASP A 246 7.95 24.45 11.34
N ARG A 247 8.05 23.60 10.31
CA ARG A 247 8.78 23.88 9.06
C ARG A 247 7.90 24.46 7.95
N GLY A 248 6.61 24.67 8.22
CA GLY A 248 5.65 25.17 7.22
C GLY A 248 5.33 24.18 6.10
N VAL A 249 5.56 22.89 6.31
CA VAL A 249 5.30 21.82 5.34
C VAL A 249 3.90 21.25 5.55
N ASP A 250 3.03 21.38 4.56
CA ASP A 250 1.71 20.75 4.51
C ASP A 250 1.37 20.40 3.06
N ARG A 251 1.86 19.23 2.62
CA ARG A 251 1.63 18.66 1.28
C ARG A 251 0.23 18.03 1.16
N TRP A 252 -0.49 17.89 2.27
CA TRP A 252 -1.81 17.27 2.31
C TRP A 252 -2.92 18.26 1.99
N ASN A 253 -2.79 19.51 2.41
CA ASN A 253 -3.74 20.55 2.05
C ASN A 253 -3.42 21.12 0.64
N PRO A 254 -4.29 20.94 -0.37
CA PRO A 254 -4.03 21.42 -1.74
C PRO A 254 -3.80 22.92 -1.86
N ARG A 255 -4.22 23.72 -0.86
CA ARG A 255 -3.98 25.16 -0.79
C ARG A 255 -2.53 25.51 -0.46
N THR A 256 -1.90 24.72 0.39
CA THR A 256 -0.59 25.01 0.97
C THR A 256 0.49 24.03 0.54
N ALA A 257 0.17 23.06 -0.33
CA ALA A 257 1.12 22.14 -0.91
C ALA A 257 2.08 22.85 -1.89
N HIS A 258 3.25 23.33 -1.42
CA HIS A 258 4.28 23.98 -2.24
C HIS A 258 5.67 23.46 -1.91
#